data_AF-A0A937EQV1-F1
#
_entry.id   AF-A0A937EQV1-F1
#
_cell.length_a   1.000
_cell.length_b   1.000
_cell.length_c   1.000
_cell.angle_alpha   90.00
_cell.angle_beta   90.00
_cell.angle_gamma   90.00
#
_symmetry.space_group_name_H-M   'P 1'
#
loop_
_entity.id
_entity.type
_entity.pdbx_description
1 polymer ?
#
loop_
_entity_poly.entity_id
_entity_poly.type
_entity_poly.pdbx_seq_one_letter_code
_entity_poly.pdbx_strand_id
1 'polypeptide(L)'
;MQSGAVQTFTVIGLRSDVDMSDLFIAGVIPGPVAEEFDILATSEEEFTRWAMEVDAPDADTAAAHAYLQCGTDDEAEEDTAGALLQAVLADVSIRSRRGGDVSAGAVWIWVPAGADAYVRISGTGDTENEIDYDPAEHHGWYVVYDSDAADAPDPVVLHDGSGCRDFRAETTAVVERIRRFLSAAGRAR
;
A
#
# COMPACT_ATOMS: atom_id res chain seq x y z
N MET A 1 26.16 -12.31 26.13
CA MET A 1 25.40 -12.65 24.92
C MET A 1 25.34 -14.17 24.84
N GLN A 2 24.27 -14.78 25.37
CA GLN A 2 24.02 -16.21 25.20
C GLN A 2 23.34 -16.37 23.84
N SER A 3 24.02 -17.04 22.89
CA SER A 3 23.36 -17.53 21.70
C SER A 3 22.52 -18.72 22.13
N GLY A 4 21.21 -18.51 22.34
CA GLY A 4 20.25 -19.58 22.60
C GLY A 4 20.20 -20.55 21.41
N ALA A 5 19.93 -21.82 21.67
CA ALA A 5 19.64 -22.76 20.60
C ALA A 5 18.35 -22.32 19.89
N VAL A 6 18.38 -22.23 18.56
CA VAL A 6 17.19 -21.91 17.76
C VAL A 6 16.17 -23.04 17.91
N GLN A 7 14.94 -22.69 18.25
CA GLN A 7 13.79 -23.59 18.31
C GLN A 7 12.58 -22.94 17.63
N THR A 8 11.67 -23.75 17.11
CA THR A 8 10.43 -23.27 16.50
C THR A 8 9.44 -22.86 17.57
N PHE A 9 8.79 -21.72 17.36
CA PHE A 9 7.67 -21.23 18.16
C PHE A 9 6.48 -20.97 17.26
N THR A 10 5.27 -21.25 17.73
CA THR A 10 4.04 -20.73 17.13
C THR A 10 3.68 -19.42 17.81
N VAL A 11 3.58 -18.35 17.04
CA VAL A 11 3.08 -17.05 17.50
C VAL A 11 1.62 -16.91 17.09
N ILE A 12 0.75 -16.60 18.04
CA ILE A 12 -0.69 -16.41 17.83
C ILE A 12 -1.09 -14.97 18.17
N GLY A 13 -1.96 -14.38 17.36
CA GLY A 13 -2.39 -13.00 17.54
C GLY A 13 -3.56 -12.61 16.65
N LEU A 14 -3.85 -11.31 16.66
CA LEU A 14 -4.81 -10.66 15.79
C LEU A 14 -4.05 -9.61 14.97
N ARG A 15 -4.08 -9.74 13.65
CA ARG A 15 -3.64 -8.69 12.72
C ARG A 15 -4.80 -7.72 12.51
N SER A 16 -4.55 -6.43 12.55
CA SER A 16 -5.59 -5.45 12.21
C SER A 16 -5.91 -5.50 10.72
N ASP A 17 -7.20 -5.47 10.38
CA ASP A 17 -7.66 -5.37 8.99
C ASP A 17 -7.62 -3.91 8.48
N VAL A 18 -7.44 -2.94 9.40
CA VAL A 18 -7.36 -1.50 9.10
C VAL A 18 -5.90 -1.07 8.90
N ASP A 19 -5.00 -1.60 9.71
CA ASP A 19 -3.55 -1.44 9.56
C ASP A 19 -2.91 -2.82 9.54
N MET A 20 -2.71 -3.36 8.33
CA MET A 20 -2.20 -4.71 8.11
C MET A 20 -0.76 -4.89 8.64
N SER A 21 -0.09 -3.80 9.02
CA SER A 21 1.21 -3.83 9.69
C SER A 21 1.14 -4.04 11.20
N ASP A 22 -0.06 -3.96 11.80
CA ASP A 22 -0.25 -4.07 13.25
C ASP A 22 -0.68 -5.48 13.67
N LEU A 23 0.15 -6.10 14.52
CA LEU A 23 -0.07 -7.43 15.07
C LEU A 23 -0.20 -7.38 16.60
N PHE A 24 -1.39 -7.68 17.09
CA PHE A 24 -1.68 -7.87 18.51
C PHE A 24 -1.38 -9.32 18.91
N ILE A 25 -0.16 -9.56 19.41
CA ILE A 25 0.28 -10.89 19.83
C ILE A 25 -0.42 -11.30 21.13
N ALA A 26 -1.19 -12.37 21.05
CA ALA A 26 -1.88 -12.97 22.20
C ALA A 26 -1.00 -14.01 22.93
N GLY A 27 -0.07 -14.66 22.22
CA GLY A 27 0.83 -15.64 22.81
C GLY A 27 1.92 -16.15 21.88
N VAL A 28 2.97 -16.70 22.49
CA VAL A 28 4.07 -17.38 21.81
C VAL A 28 4.29 -18.72 22.49
N ILE A 29 4.19 -19.81 21.73
CA ILE A 29 4.13 -21.17 22.25
C ILE A 29 5.27 -21.98 21.64
N PRO A 30 6.07 -22.72 22.42
CA PRO A 30 7.10 -23.59 21.87
C PRO A 30 6.51 -24.71 21.01
N GLY A 31 7.12 -24.96 19.85
CA GLY A 31 6.76 -26.03 18.92
C GLY A 31 5.98 -25.54 17.69
N PRO A 32 5.97 -26.33 16.60
CA PRO A 32 5.20 -26.06 15.37
C PRO A 32 3.76 -26.57 15.54
N VAL A 33 2.95 -25.80 16.27
CA VAL A 33 1.57 -26.18 16.62
C VAL A 33 0.55 -25.24 15.98
N ALA A 34 0.93 -24.46 14.96
CA ALA A 34 0.03 -23.48 14.33
C ALA A 34 -1.25 -24.12 13.77
N GLU A 35 -1.13 -25.31 13.19
CA GLU A 35 -2.24 -26.09 12.63
C GLU A 35 -3.10 -26.79 13.71
N GLU A 36 -2.63 -26.87 14.96
CA GLU A 36 -3.35 -27.50 16.08
C GLU A 36 -4.31 -26.55 16.80
N PHE A 37 -4.26 -25.25 16.49
CA PHE A 37 -5.19 -24.27 17.04
C PHE A 37 -6.42 -24.13 16.16
N ASP A 38 -7.54 -24.68 16.63
CA ASP A 38 -8.86 -24.24 16.18
C ASP A 38 -9.06 -22.80 16.67
N ILE A 39 -8.69 -21.82 15.83
CA ILE A 39 -8.93 -20.42 16.15
C ILE A 39 -10.45 -20.18 16.07
N LEU A 40 -11.10 -20.19 17.25
CA LEU A 40 -12.57 -20.17 17.41
C LEU A 40 -13.23 -19.16 16.46
N ALA A 41 -14.16 -19.62 15.63
CA ALA A 41 -14.66 -18.95 14.42
C ALA A 41 -15.38 -17.59 14.60
N THR A 42 -15.58 -17.08 15.82
CA THR A 42 -16.27 -15.80 16.05
C THR A 42 -15.29 -14.65 15.83
N SER A 43 -15.02 -14.25 14.59
CA SER A 43 -14.18 -13.09 14.27
C SER A 43 -14.71 -11.84 14.97
N GLU A 44 -13.81 -11.03 15.52
CA GLU A 44 -14.16 -9.65 15.85
C GLU A 44 -14.14 -8.86 14.54
N GLU A 45 -15.05 -7.89 14.38
CA GLU A 45 -14.99 -6.98 13.24
C GLU A 45 -13.62 -6.27 13.26
N GLU A 46 -12.98 -6.11 12.09
CA GLU A 46 -11.69 -5.40 11.91
C GLU A 46 -10.40 -6.13 12.32
N PHE A 47 -10.46 -7.44 12.62
CA PHE A 47 -9.27 -8.23 12.95
C PHE A 47 -9.21 -9.62 12.28
N THR A 48 -8.12 -9.86 11.55
CA THR A 48 -7.74 -11.18 11.03
C THR A 48 -6.96 -11.97 12.08
N ARG A 49 -7.37 -13.21 12.34
CA ARG A 49 -6.62 -14.14 13.19
C ARG A 49 -5.32 -14.54 12.53
N TRP A 50 -4.26 -14.57 13.32
CA TRP A 50 -2.91 -14.82 12.83
C TRP A 50 -2.24 -15.90 13.67
N ALA A 51 -1.69 -16.91 13.01
CA ALA A 51 -0.90 -17.97 13.62
C ALA A 51 0.24 -18.35 12.68
N MET A 52 1.49 -18.18 13.12
CA MET A 52 2.68 -18.45 12.31
C MET A 52 3.75 -19.16 13.12
N GLU A 53 4.50 -20.03 12.45
CA GLU A 53 5.67 -20.69 13.02
C GLU A 53 6.93 -19.89 12.72
N VAL A 54 7.72 -19.63 13.76
CA VAL A 54 8.90 -18.78 13.72
C VAL A 54 10.04 -19.48 14.43
N ASP A 55 11.16 -19.67 13.73
CA ASP A 55 12.40 -20.16 14.33
C ASP A 55 13.13 -19.01 15.03
N ALA A 56 13.34 -19.15 16.34
CA ALA A 56 13.97 -18.14 17.17
C ALA A 56 14.75 -18.74 18.35
N PRO A 57 15.71 -18.00 18.94
CA PRO A 57 16.42 -18.44 20.14
C PRO A 57 15.56 -18.39 21.42
N ASP A 58 14.50 -17.58 21.42
CA ASP A 58 13.57 -17.39 22.53
C ASP A 58 12.23 -16.82 22.05
N ALA A 59 11.22 -16.83 22.93
CA ALA A 59 9.85 -16.41 22.61
C ALA A 59 9.75 -14.90 22.29
N ASP A 60 10.57 -14.06 22.94
CA ASP A 60 10.58 -12.62 22.69
C ASP A 60 11.11 -12.32 21.28
N THR A 61 12.15 -13.03 20.86
CA THR A 61 12.70 -12.94 19.50
C THR A 61 11.70 -13.50 18.48
N ALA A 62 10.99 -14.58 18.79
CA ALA A 62 9.92 -15.10 17.93
C ALA A 62 8.78 -14.08 17.76
N ALA A 63 8.35 -13.41 18.83
CA ALA A 63 7.35 -12.34 18.78
C ALA A 63 7.82 -11.17 17.91
N ALA A 64 9.07 -10.73 18.08
CA ALA A 64 9.64 -9.64 17.29
C ALA A 64 9.72 -9.99 15.80
N HIS A 65 10.14 -11.21 15.47
CA HIS A 65 10.15 -11.72 14.10
C HIS A 65 8.74 -11.82 13.51
N ALA A 66 7.77 -12.34 14.27
CA ALA A 66 6.37 -12.41 13.86
C ALA A 66 5.76 -11.02 13.58
N TYR A 67 6.04 -10.03 14.43
CA TYR A 67 5.59 -8.66 14.23
C TYR A 67 6.19 -8.05 12.95
N LEU A 68 7.50 -8.25 12.73
CA LEU A 68 8.15 -7.81 11.50
C LEU A 68 7.60 -8.53 10.27
N GLN A 69 7.35 -9.84 10.37
CA GLN A 69 6.80 -10.64 9.27
C GLN A 69 5.37 -10.22 8.93
N CYS A 70 4.54 -9.95 9.94
CA CYS A 70 3.20 -9.39 9.73
C CYS A 70 3.23 -8.07 8.97
N GLY A 71 4.21 -7.20 9.26
CA GLY A 71 4.42 -5.95 8.52
C GLY A 71 5.19 -6.10 7.21
N THR A 72 5.66 -7.30 6.84
CA THR A 72 6.28 -7.59 5.54
C THR A 72 5.47 -8.55 4.67
N ASP A 73 4.36 -9.10 5.18
CA ASP A 73 3.29 -9.74 4.38
C ASP A 73 2.51 -8.68 3.55
N ASP A 74 3.20 -7.61 3.14
CA ASP A 74 2.95 -6.73 2.01
C ASP A 74 2.98 -7.51 0.67
N GLU A 75 3.01 -8.84 0.67
CA GLU A 75 2.79 -9.65 -0.54
C GLU A 75 1.35 -9.48 -1.11
N ALA A 76 0.43 -8.85 -0.35
CA ALA A 76 -0.83 -8.33 -0.91
C ALA A 76 -0.70 -6.91 -1.50
N GLU A 77 0.35 -6.15 -1.19
CA GLU A 77 0.51 -4.77 -1.66
C GLU A 77 1.11 -4.66 -3.07
N GLU A 78 1.81 -5.68 -3.58
CA GLU A 78 2.42 -5.65 -4.92
C GLU A 78 1.39 -5.64 -6.06
N ASP A 79 0.15 -6.06 -5.81
CA ASP A 79 -0.91 -6.21 -6.82
C ASP A 79 -1.96 -5.09 -6.82
N THR A 80 -1.86 -4.11 -5.92
CA THR A 80 -2.80 -2.97 -5.94
C THR A 80 -2.63 -2.14 -7.20
N ALA A 81 -3.72 -1.62 -7.76
CA ALA A 81 -3.65 -0.71 -8.91
C ALA A 81 -2.75 0.51 -8.64
N GLY A 82 -2.76 1.03 -7.41
CA GLY A 82 -1.87 2.08 -6.96
C GLY A 82 -0.38 1.68 -6.97
N ALA A 83 -0.04 0.50 -6.46
CA ALA A 83 1.34 -0.01 -6.48
C ALA A 83 1.83 -0.28 -7.91
N LEU A 84 0.99 -0.90 -8.75
CA LEU A 84 1.28 -1.12 -10.17
C LEU A 84 1.54 0.20 -10.91
N LEU A 85 0.71 1.23 -10.68
CA LEU A 85 0.95 2.55 -11.25
C LEU A 85 2.25 3.18 -10.73
N GLN A 86 2.57 3.05 -9.44
CA GLN A 86 3.84 3.54 -8.89
C GLN A 86 5.05 2.84 -9.49
N ALA A 87 4.99 1.52 -9.70
CA ALA A 87 6.02 0.76 -10.39
C ALA A 87 6.22 1.26 -11.83
N VAL A 88 5.13 1.46 -12.58
CA VAL A 88 5.20 2.01 -13.95
C VAL A 88 5.78 3.43 -13.97
N LEU A 89 5.43 4.29 -13.01
CA LEU A 89 6.01 5.63 -12.87
C LEU A 89 7.53 5.57 -12.60
N ALA A 90 7.96 4.65 -11.72
CA ALA A 90 9.36 4.43 -11.40
C ALA A 90 10.15 3.93 -12.64
N ASP A 91 9.58 3.00 -13.41
CA ASP A 91 10.16 2.48 -14.66
C ASP A 91 10.44 3.59 -15.69
N VAL A 92 9.60 4.64 -15.70
CA VAL A 92 9.81 5.82 -16.57
C VAL A 92 10.53 6.97 -15.86
N SER A 93 11.17 6.71 -14.71
CA SER A 93 11.94 7.66 -13.91
C SER A 93 11.14 8.88 -13.42
N ILE A 94 9.82 8.73 -13.22
CA ILE A 94 8.98 9.73 -12.57
C ILE A 94 8.90 9.38 -11.09
N ARG A 95 9.41 10.28 -10.23
CA ARG A 95 9.32 10.10 -8.78
C ARG A 95 7.88 10.26 -8.32
N SER A 96 7.42 9.33 -7.51
CA SER A 96 6.12 9.40 -6.86
C SER A 96 6.23 8.99 -5.39
N ARG A 97 5.22 9.33 -4.60
CA ARG A 97 5.02 8.83 -3.23
C ARG A 97 3.55 8.56 -2.99
N ARG A 98 3.24 7.61 -2.10
CA ARG A 98 1.89 7.50 -1.52
C ARG A 98 1.63 8.73 -0.65
N GLY A 99 0.38 9.14 -0.55
CA GLY A 99 -0.08 10.11 0.43
C GLY A 99 -1.59 10.02 0.59
N GLY A 100 -2.12 10.79 1.54
CA GLY A 100 -3.46 10.56 2.06
C GLY A 100 -3.45 9.79 3.36
N ASP A 101 -4.63 9.62 3.95
CA ASP A 101 -4.80 8.95 5.23
C ASP A 101 -5.06 7.46 4.98
N VAL A 102 -3.99 6.67 5.12
CA VAL A 102 -4.04 5.21 4.95
C VAL A 102 -5.04 4.59 5.94
N SER A 103 -5.20 5.16 7.13
CA SER A 103 -6.17 4.68 8.13
C SER A 103 -7.63 4.99 7.78
N ALA A 104 -7.86 5.85 6.79
CA ALA A 104 -9.19 6.17 6.26
C ALA A 104 -9.47 5.53 4.90
N GLY A 105 -8.58 4.65 4.41
CA GLY A 105 -8.67 4.05 3.06
C GLY A 105 -8.41 5.05 1.92
N ALA A 106 -8.07 6.30 2.24
CA ALA A 106 -7.88 7.37 1.28
C ALA A 106 -6.41 7.40 0.82
N VAL A 107 -6.06 6.49 -0.08
CA VAL A 107 -4.73 6.44 -0.68
C VAL A 107 -4.76 7.22 -1.99
N TRP A 108 -3.85 8.17 -2.16
CA TRP A 108 -3.61 8.80 -3.46
C TRP A 108 -2.11 8.93 -3.72
N ILE A 109 -1.75 9.05 -5.00
CA ILE A 109 -0.34 9.09 -5.42
C ILE A 109 0.05 10.51 -5.74
N TRP A 110 1.17 10.95 -5.18
CA TRP A 110 1.76 12.27 -5.42
C TRP A 110 2.97 12.14 -6.33
N VAL A 111 3.00 12.96 -7.39
CA VAL A 111 4.17 13.15 -8.24
C VAL A 111 4.63 14.60 -8.07
N PRO A 112 5.83 14.87 -7.51
CA PRO A 112 6.33 16.23 -7.35
C PRO A 112 6.49 16.95 -8.71
N ALA A 113 5.92 18.14 -8.82
CA ALA A 113 6.01 19.03 -9.98
C ALA A 113 6.73 20.36 -9.67
N GLY A 114 7.19 20.55 -8.44
CA GLY A 114 7.93 21.72 -7.96
C GLY A 114 8.19 21.69 -6.47
N ALA A 115 8.62 22.82 -5.90
CA ALA A 115 8.79 22.94 -4.46
C ALA A 115 7.45 22.81 -3.74
N ASP A 116 6.43 23.53 -4.24
CA ASP A 116 5.09 23.61 -3.65
C ASP A 116 4.02 23.13 -4.64
N ALA A 117 4.38 22.31 -5.61
CA ALA A 117 3.48 21.88 -6.68
C ALA A 117 3.60 20.39 -6.94
N TYR A 118 2.47 19.76 -7.26
CA TYR A 118 2.36 18.32 -7.37
C TYR A 118 1.28 17.91 -8.36
N VAL A 119 1.40 16.68 -8.84
CA VAL A 119 0.30 15.99 -9.52
C VAL A 119 -0.22 14.93 -8.55
N ARG A 120 -1.52 15.02 -8.24
CA ARG A 120 -2.26 14.04 -7.46
C ARG A 120 -2.95 13.07 -8.41
N ILE A 121 -2.82 11.78 -8.14
CA ILE A 121 -3.47 10.71 -8.90
C ILE A 121 -4.34 9.91 -7.94
N SER A 122 -5.62 9.76 -8.28
CA SER A 122 -6.59 8.93 -7.56
C SER A 122 -7.39 8.10 -8.55
N GLY A 123 -8.15 7.15 -8.03
CA GLY A 123 -9.22 6.52 -8.78
C GLY A 123 -10.35 7.50 -9.12
N THR A 124 -11.12 7.24 -10.18
CA THR A 124 -12.37 7.97 -10.42
C THR A 124 -13.49 7.53 -9.49
N GLY A 125 -13.41 6.30 -8.96
CA GLY A 125 -14.30 5.78 -7.94
C GLY A 125 -13.79 5.98 -6.51
N ASP A 126 -12.63 6.62 -6.34
CA ASP A 126 -11.85 6.68 -5.09
C ASP A 126 -11.39 5.30 -4.55
N THR A 127 -11.66 4.20 -5.27
CA THR A 127 -11.36 2.82 -4.83
C THR A 127 -10.10 2.25 -5.47
N GLU A 128 -9.61 2.81 -6.58
CA GLU A 128 -8.45 2.28 -7.33
C GLU A 128 -7.13 2.24 -6.54
N ASN A 129 -7.06 2.88 -5.38
CA ASN A 129 -5.88 2.84 -4.52
C ASN A 129 -6.13 2.06 -3.21
N GLU A 130 -7.28 1.41 -3.07
CA GLU A 130 -7.56 0.50 -1.95
C GLU A 130 -6.64 -0.73 -2.02
N ILE A 131 -6.30 -1.26 -0.84
CA ILE A 131 -5.35 -2.36 -0.70
C ILE A 131 -5.89 -3.67 -1.31
N ASP A 132 -7.21 -3.84 -1.38
CA ASP A 132 -7.86 -5.04 -1.93
C ASP A 132 -8.42 -4.83 -3.35
N TYR A 133 -7.99 -3.77 -4.03
CA TYR A 133 -8.55 -3.41 -5.32
C TYR A 133 -8.11 -4.36 -6.44
N ASP A 134 -9.06 -5.03 -7.09
CA ASP A 134 -8.82 -5.85 -8.29
C ASP A 134 -8.66 -4.94 -9.54
N PRO A 135 -7.51 -4.94 -10.24
CA PRO A 135 -7.33 -4.20 -11.49
C PRO A 135 -8.37 -4.51 -12.59
N ALA A 136 -9.07 -5.64 -12.52
CA ALA A 136 -10.19 -5.97 -13.41
C ALA A 136 -11.43 -5.09 -13.18
N GLU A 137 -11.53 -4.44 -12.03
CA GLU A 137 -12.62 -3.52 -11.64
C GLU A 137 -12.32 -2.07 -12.02
N HIS A 138 -11.44 -1.83 -13.01
CA HIS A 138 -11.03 -0.48 -13.43
C HIS A 138 -12.19 0.44 -13.81
N HIS A 139 -12.40 1.50 -13.01
CA HIS A 139 -13.37 2.56 -13.31
C HIS A 139 -12.70 3.78 -13.95
N GLY A 140 -11.44 4.04 -13.60
CA GLY A 140 -10.57 4.95 -14.33
C GLY A 140 -9.62 5.71 -13.40
N TRP A 141 -8.63 6.36 -13.98
CA TRP A 141 -7.71 7.21 -13.24
C TRP A 141 -8.14 8.69 -13.31
N TYR A 142 -8.10 9.36 -12.16
CA TYR A 142 -8.26 10.78 -12.02
C TYR A 142 -6.92 11.44 -11.68
N VAL A 143 -6.51 12.44 -12.45
CA VAL A 143 -5.19 13.08 -12.33
C VAL A 143 -5.36 14.59 -12.33
N VAL A 144 -4.88 15.23 -11.27
CA VAL A 144 -4.99 16.66 -11.06
C VAL A 144 -3.62 17.25 -10.76
N TYR A 145 -3.27 18.34 -11.42
CA TYR A 145 -2.17 19.20 -11.00
C TYR A 145 -2.68 20.24 -10.01
N ASP A 146 -1.94 20.41 -8.93
CA ASP A 146 -2.30 21.30 -7.84
C ASP A 146 -1.02 21.89 -7.19
N SER A 147 -1.20 22.95 -6.41
CA SER A 147 -0.09 23.64 -5.74
C SER A 147 -0.52 24.17 -4.38
N ASP A 148 0.31 23.93 -3.38
CA ASP A 148 0.16 24.45 -2.02
C ASP A 148 0.69 25.90 -1.89
N ALA A 149 1.10 26.53 -2.98
CA ALA A 149 1.55 27.91 -2.96
C ALA A 149 0.38 28.84 -2.56
N ALA A 150 0.68 29.86 -1.74
CA ALA A 150 -0.36 30.77 -1.24
C ALA A 150 -1.15 31.49 -2.35
N ASP A 151 -0.52 31.71 -3.51
CA ASP A 151 -1.12 32.31 -4.70
C ASP A 151 -1.27 31.28 -5.86
N ALA A 152 -1.47 30.01 -5.52
CA ALA A 152 -1.62 28.95 -6.51
C ALA A 152 -2.84 29.17 -7.42
N PRO A 153 -2.73 28.85 -8.73
CA PRO A 153 -3.90 28.76 -9.60
C PRO A 153 -4.82 27.62 -9.19
N ASP A 154 -6.09 27.68 -9.61
CA ASP A 154 -7.04 26.59 -9.41
C ASP A 154 -6.49 25.24 -9.91
N PRO A 155 -6.82 24.13 -9.24
CA PRO A 155 -6.38 22.81 -9.66
C PRO A 155 -6.74 22.52 -11.12
N VAL A 156 -5.79 21.95 -11.86
CA VAL A 156 -5.95 21.65 -13.28
C VAL A 156 -6.11 20.15 -13.47
N VAL A 157 -7.27 19.73 -13.97
CA VAL A 157 -7.51 18.33 -14.32
C VAL A 157 -6.65 17.95 -15.53
N LEU A 158 -5.70 17.06 -15.32
CA LEU A 158 -4.85 16.52 -16.37
C LEU A 158 -5.51 15.31 -17.04
N HIS A 159 -6.25 14.51 -16.27
CA HIS A 159 -6.98 13.33 -16.73
C HIS A 159 -8.22 13.12 -15.84
N ASP A 160 -9.39 12.90 -16.41
CA ASP A 160 -10.68 12.82 -15.70
C ASP A 160 -11.30 11.41 -15.76
N GLY A 161 -10.46 10.40 -15.96
CA GLY A 161 -10.87 9.08 -16.43
C GLY A 161 -11.17 9.10 -17.93
N SER A 162 -10.79 8.01 -18.61
CA SER A 162 -11.10 7.86 -20.04
C SER A 162 -12.39 7.06 -20.30
N GLY A 163 -12.97 6.49 -19.25
CA GLY A 163 -14.04 5.49 -19.33
C GLY A 163 -13.55 4.14 -19.88
N CYS A 164 -12.23 3.95 -19.97
CA CYS A 164 -11.61 2.74 -20.46
C CYS A 164 -11.45 1.75 -19.30
N ARG A 165 -12.13 0.61 -19.38
CA ARG A 165 -11.98 -0.44 -18.37
C ARG A 165 -10.69 -1.26 -18.50
N ASP A 166 -9.90 -1.00 -19.55
CA ASP A 166 -8.57 -1.60 -19.69
C ASP A 166 -7.58 -0.81 -18.83
N PHE A 167 -7.31 -1.37 -17.64
CA PHE A 167 -6.35 -0.84 -16.67
C PHE A 167 -5.00 -0.50 -17.29
N ARG A 168 -4.47 -1.37 -18.15
CA ARG A 168 -3.14 -1.19 -18.74
C ARG A 168 -3.13 -0.02 -19.71
N ALA A 169 -4.14 0.05 -20.57
CA ALA A 169 -4.28 1.12 -21.55
C ALA A 169 -4.47 2.49 -20.87
N GLU A 170 -5.32 2.55 -19.84
CA GLU A 170 -5.59 3.79 -19.10
C GLU A 170 -4.36 4.24 -18.28
N THR A 171 -3.72 3.32 -17.56
CA THR A 171 -2.45 3.58 -16.84
C THR A 171 -1.38 4.13 -17.78
N THR A 172 -1.22 3.55 -18.97
CA THR A 172 -0.26 4.03 -19.96
C THR A 172 -0.59 5.47 -20.40
N ALA A 173 -1.86 5.77 -20.66
CA ALA A 173 -2.29 7.10 -21.06
C ALA A 173 -2.05 8.16 -19.97
N VAL A 174 -2.31 7.81 -18.71
CA VAL A 174 -2.03 8.65 -17.53
C VAL A 174 -0.54 8.97 -17.43
N VAL A 175 0.31 7.93 -17.49
CA VAL A 175 1.76 8.09 -17.36
C VAL A 175 2.31 8.97 -18.49
N GLU A 176 1.84 8.79 -19.73
CA GLU A 176 2.21 9.68 -20.83
C GLU A 176 1.78 11.12 -20.59
N ARG A 177 0.59 11.34 -20.02
CA ARG A 177 0.05 12.67 -19.75
C ARG A 177 0.87 13.41 -18.69
N ILE A 178 1.19 12.72 -17.59
CA ILE A 178 2.06 13.23 -16.52
C ILE A 178 3.45 13.55 -17.09
N ARG A 179 4.03 12.63 -17.87
CA ARG A 179 5.36 12.85 -18.47
C ARG A 179 5.39 14.09 -19.36
N ARG A 180 4.38 14.28 -20.22
CA ARG A 180 4.26 15.46 -21.09
C ARG A 180 4.10 16.73 -20.26
N PHE A 181 3.26 16.70 -19.24
CA PHE A 181 3.04 17.82 -18.32
C PHE A 181 4.35 18.24 -17.62
N LEU A 182 5.04 17.31 -16.97
CA LEU A 182 6.31 17.57 -16.29
C LEU A 182 7.39 18.08 -17.25
N SER A 183 7.44 17.53 -18.47
CA SER A 183 8.38 17.98 -19.50
C SER A 183 8.10 19.39 -20.01
N ALA A 184 6.84 19.84 -19.97
CA ALA A 184 6.45 21.21 -20.32
C ALA A 184 6.73 22.16 -19.16
N ALA A 185 6.37 21.77 -17.92
CA ALA A 185 6.62 22.55 -16.71
C ALA A 185 8.12 22.76 -16.46
N GLY A 186 8.95 21.74 -16.68
CA GLY A 186 10.41 21.84 -16.57
C GLY A 186 11.08 22.70 -17.65
N ARG A 187 10.40 22.95 -18.78
CA ARG A 187 10.85 23.88 -19.84
C ARG A 187 10.38 25.32 -19.62
N ALA A 188 9.42 25.52 -18.71
CA ALA A 188 8.86 26.83 -18.38
C ALA A 188 9.57 27.51 -17.19
N ARG A 189 10.61 26.87 -16.63
CA ARG A 189 11.52 27.41 -15.62
C ARG A 189 12.80 27.91 -16.27
#